data_AF-A0A7S0QNR1-F1
#
_entry.id   AF-A0A7S0QNR1-F1
#
_cell.length_a   1.000
_cell.length_b   1.000
_cell.length_c   1.000
_cell.angle_alpha   90.00
_cell.angle_beta   90.00
_cell.angle_gamma   90.00
#
_symmetry.space_group_name_H-M   'P 1'
#
loop_
_entity.id
_entity.type
_entity.pdbx_description
1 polymer ?
#
loop_
_entity_poly.entity_id
_entity_poly.type
_entity_poly.pdbx_seq_one_letter_code
_entity_poly.pdbx_strand_id
1 'polypeptide(L)'
;VLSDVSQELRAEYSLRKQMLLQRVGVVARSFEYSKALREGAQAMLSTRIQGEVRQLQAEPSFSIYDVYCARDDVVARLTSSASADPASASLKQVLIGRVPDRGGRVANLRA
;
A
#
# COMPACT_ATOMS: atom_id res chain seq x y z
N VAL A 1 -2.92 -7.38 30.03
CA VAL A 1 -1.84 -6.50 29.50
C VAL A 1 -1.49 -6.87 28.05
N LEU A 2 -0.78 -7.97 27.78
CA LEU A 2 -0.39 -8.34 26.40
C LEU A 2 -1.59 -8.67 25.48
N SER A 3 -2.64 -9.29 26.04
CA SER A 3 -3.93 -9.49 25.37
C SER A 3 -4.55 -8.17 24.90
N ASP A 4 -4.54 -7.17 25.79
CA ASP A 4 -5.21 -5.90 25.60
C ASP A 4 -4.43 -5.06 24.57
N VAL A 5 -3.09 -5.07 24.66
CA VAL A 5 -2.20 -4.50 23.65
C VAL A 5 -2.41 -5.17 22.29
N SER A 6 -2.50 -6.51 22.26
CA SER A 6 -2.75 -7.22 21.00
C SER A 6 -4.10 -6.83 20.40
N GLN A 7 -5.14 -6.64 21.22
CA GLN A 7 -6.46 -6.26 20.74
C GLN A 7 -6.46 -4.83 20.15
N GLU A 8 -5.83 -3.88 20.84
CA GLU A 8 -5.72 -2.50 20.37
C GLU A 8 -4.93 -2.42 19.06
N LEU A 9 -3.78 -3.10 18.99
CA LEU A 9 -2.97 -3.16 17.78
C LEU A 9 -3.74 -3.79 16.62
N ARG A 10 -4.52 -4.86 16.85
CA ARG A 10 -5.37 -5.44 15.81
C ARG A 10 -6.36 -4.42 15.25
N ALA A 11 -7.04 -3.67 16.11
CA ALA A 11 -7.98 -2.64 15.68
C ALA A 11 -7.29 -1.55 14.83
N GLU A 12 -6.15 -1.03 15.30
CA GLU A 12 -5.38 0.00 14.58
C GLU A 12 -4.87 -0.52 13.23
N TYR A 13 -4.27 -1.71 13.18
CA TYR A 13 -3.74 -2.28 11.96
C TYR A 13 -4.84 -2.69 10.97
N SER A 14 -5.98 -3.19 11.44
CA SER A 14 -7.14 -3.45 10.59
C SER A 14 -7.64 -2.17 9.92
N LEU A 15 -7.77 -1.08 10.68
CA LEU A 15 -8.15 0.22 10.14
C LEU A 15 -7.13 0.74 9.13
N ARG A 16 -5.83 0.68 9.46
CA ARG A 16 -4.75 1.08 8.54
C ARG A 16 -4.79 0.26 7.24
N LYS A 17 -5.03 -1.05 7.32
CA LYS A 17 -5.11 -1.92 6.14
C LYS A 17 -6.34 -1.63 5.30
N GLN A 18 -7.49 -1.37 5.92
CA GLN A 18 -8.70 -0.92 5.21
C GLN A 18 -8.44 0.39 4.43
N MET A 19 -7.76 1.36 5.04
CA MET A 19 -7.38 2.60 4.37
C MET A 19 -6.43 2.37 3.19
N LEU A 20 -5.47 1.45 3.32
CA LEU A 20 -4.57 1.08 2.22
C LEU A 20 -5.32 0.40 1.06
N LEU A 21 -6.25 -0.52 1.35
CA LEU A 21 -7.08 -1.16 0.32
C LEU A 21 -7.95 -0.13 -0.42
N GLN A 22 -8.56 0.80 0.31
CA GLN A 22 -9.31 1.90 -0.30
C GLN A 22 -8.42 2.77 -1.19
N ARG A 23 -7.22 3.10 -0.72
CA ARG A 23 -6.24 3.88 -1.51
C ARG A 23 -5.85 3.16 -2.79
N VAL A 24 -5.62 1.84 -2.75
CA VAL A 24 -5.35 1.04 -3.96
C VAL A 24 -6.54 1.13 -4.92
N GLY A 25 -7.77 1.01 -4.43
CA GLY A 25 -8.98 1.13 -5.24
C GLY A 25 -9.10 2.50 -5.94
N VAL A 26 -8.83 3.60 -5.24
CA VAL A 26 -8.86 4.95 -5.82
C VAL A 26 -7.74 5.15 -6.84
N VAL A 27 -6.53 4.67 -6.55
CA VAL A 27 -5.39 4.73 -7.48
C VAL A 27 -5.70 3.91 -8.74
N ALA A 28 -6.28 2.72 -8.62
CA ALA A 28 -6.69 1.91 -9.76
C ALA A 28 -7.67 2.66 -10.68
N ARG A 29 -8.69 3.32 -10.10
CA ARG A 29 -9.65 4.14 -10.86
C ARG A 29 -9.01 5.34 -11.54
N SER A 30 -7.97 5.94 -10.95
CA SER A 30 -7.28 7.09 -11.58
C SER A 30 -6.70 6.75 -12.96
N PHE A 31 -6.35 5.48 -13.19
CA PHE A 31 -5.85 5.01 -14.48
C PHE A 31 -6.93 4.86 -15.55
N GLU A 32 -8.21 4.78 -15.17
CA GLU A 32 -9.34 4.68 -16.12
C GLU A 32 -9.46 5.91 -17.02
N TYR A 33 -8.98 7.06 -16.55
CA TYR A 33 -9.00 8.32 -17.30
C TYR A 33 -7.80 8.48 -18.24
N SER A 34 -6.81 7.59 -18.19
CA SER A 34 -5.66 7.62 -19.10
C SER A 34 -6.08 7.28 -20.53
N LYS A 35 -5.67 8.10 -21.51
CA LYS A 35 -5.90 7.80 -22.94
C LYS A 35 -5.12 6.55 -23.37
N ALA A 36 -3.86 6.45 -22.97
CA ALA A 36 -2.98 5.33 -23.30
C ALA A 36 -3.48 3.97 -22.78
N LEU A 37 -4.22 3.97 -21.67
CA LEU A 37 -4.72 2.73 -21.07
C LEU A 37 -6.07 2.28 -21.63
N ARG A 38 -6.90 3.25 -22.06
CA ARG A 38 -8.22 3.01 -22.70
C ARG A 38 -8.11 2.22 -23.99
N GLU A 39 -7.00 2.32 -24.71
CA GLU A 39 -6.81 1.72 -26.03
C GLU A 39 -6.44 0.23 -26.00
N GLY A 40 -6.29 -0.41 -24.82
CA GLY A 40 -6.14 -1.88 -24.81
C GLY A 40 -5.91 -2.58 -23.48
N ALA A 41 -5.49 -1.88 -22.41
CA ALA A 41 -5.05 -2.55 -21.18
C ALA A 41 -5.93 -2.27 -19.96
N GLN A 42 -6.86 -1.32 -20.03
CA GLN A 42 -7.64 -0.85 -18.87
C GLN A 42 -8.44 -1.97 -18.19
N ALA A 43 -9.21 -2.75 -18.97
CA ALA A 43 -10.05 -3.82 -18.41
C ALA A 43 -9.21 -4.94 -17.79
N MET A 44 -8.06 -5.27 -18.39
CA MET A 44 -7.15 -6.29 -17.88
C MET A 44 -6.47 -5.82 -16.59
N LEU A 45 -5.99 -4.57 -16.54
CA LEU A 45 -5.39 -3.97 -15.36
C LEU A 45 -6.40 -3.89 -14.20
N SER A 46 -7.61 -3.40 -14.46
CA SER A 46 -8.65 -3.28 -13.43
C SER A 46 -9.05 -4.64 -12.87
N THR A 47 -9.22 -5.65 -13.74
CA THR A 47 -9.54 -7.02 -13.33
C THR A 47 -8.43 -7.61 -12.47
N ARG A 48 -7.17 -7.43 -12.87
CA ARG A 48 -6.02 -7.93 -12.11
C ARG A 48 -5.92 -7.27 -10.74
N ILE A 49 -5.99 -5.93 -10.67
CA ILE A 49 -5.92 -5.19 -9.40
C ILE A 49 -7.08 -5.58 -8.49
N GLN A 50 -8.31 -5.65 -9.01
CA GLN A 50 -9.47 -6.07 -8.22
C GLN A 50 -9.35 -7.52 -7.74
N GLY A 51 -8.81 -8.42 -8.56
CA GLY A 51 -8.55 -9.80 -8.18
C GLY A 51 -7.58 -9.92 -7.00
N GLU A 52 -6.47 -9.18 -7.04
CA GLU A 52 -5.49 -9.13 -5.95
C GLU A 52 -6.09 -8.49 -4.68
N VAL A 53 -6.78 -7.35 -4.82
CA VAL A 53 -7.40 -6.64 -3.69
C VAL A 53 -8.45 -7.49 -2.99
N ARG A 54 -9.23 -8.29 -3.71
CA ARG A 54 -10.23 -9.22 -3.12
C ARG A 54 -9.60 -10.33 -2.28
N GLN A 55 -8.37 -10.72 -2.57
CA GLN A 55 -7.64 -11.73 -1.79
C GLN A 55 -7.07 -11.15 -0.49
N LEU A 56 -6.97 -9.82 -0.37
CA LEU A 56 -6.44 -9.14 0.79
C LEU A 56 -7.55 -8.86 1.81
N GLN A 57 -7.43 -9.43 3.00
CA GLN A 57 -8.33 -9.15 4.12
C GLN A 57 -7.80 -7.99 4.98
N ALA A 58 -8.68 -7.10 5.45
CA ALA A 58 -8.27 -6.01 6.36
C ALA A 58 -7.83 -6.54 7.73
N GLU A 59 -8.49 -7.59 8.22
CA GLU A 59 -8.18 -8.21 9.49
C GLU A 59 -6.85 -8.99 9.42
N PRO A 60 -5.98 -8.90 10.45
CA PRO A 60 -4.77 -9.69 10.52
C PRO A 60 -5.09 -11.18 10.73
N SER A 61 -4.43 -12.04 9.94
CA SER A 61 -4.64 -13.49 9.91
C SER A 61 -3.85 -14.27 10.98
N PHE A 62 -3.09 -13.58 11.83
CA PHE A 62 -2.31 -14.16 12.92
C PHE A 62 -2.90 -13.74 14.26
N SER A 63 -2.64 -14.50 15.31
CA SER A 63 -3.08 -14.31 16.67
C SER A 63 -1.90 -14.02 17.60
N ILE A 64 -2.19 -13.67 18.86
CA ILE A 64 -1.15 -13.53 19.89
C ILE A 64 -0.42 -14.85 20.16
N TYR A 65 -1.07 -16.00 19.95
CA TYR A 65 -0.44 -17.32 20.10
C TYR A 65 0.65 -17.55 19.07
N ASP A 66 0.47 -17.04 17.85
CA ASP A 66 1.48 -17.14 16.80
C ASP A 66 2.75 -16.36 17.17
N VAL A 67 2.60 -15.28 17.95
CA VAL A 67 3.74 -14.52 18.49
C VAL A 67 4.46 -15.31 19.57
N TYR A 68 3.73 -15.99 20.47
CA TYR A 68 4.35 -16.84 21.50
C TYR A 68 5.05 -18.07 20.92
N CYS A 69 4.54 -18.61 19.81
CA CYS A 69 5.13 -19.74 19.10
C CYS A 69 6.25 -19.30 18.13
N ALA A 70 6.43 -18.01 17.90
CA ALA A 70 7.45 -17.51 16.99
C ALA A 70 8.86 -17.77 17.56
N ARG A 71 9.74 -18.27 16.70
CA ARG A 71 11.15 -18.46 17.06
C ARG A 71 11.89 -17.13 17.05
N ASP A 72 12.91 -16.99 17.91
CA ASP A 72 13.73 -15.79 18.03
C ASP A 72 14.38 -15.34 16.70
N ASP A 73 14.71 -16.30 15.82
CA ASP A 73 15.29 -16.02 14.51
C ASP A 73 14.32 -15.34 13.53
N VAL A 74 13.01 -15.51 13.72
CA VAL A 74 11.98 -14.83 12.92
C VAL A 74 11.85 -13.38 13.37
N VAL A 75 11.90 -13.14 14.68
CA VAL A 75 11.81 -11.80 15.28
C VAL A 75 13.00 -10.91 14.85
N ALA A 76 14.21 -11.46 14.82
CA ALA A 76 15.41 -10.76 14.37
C ALA A 76 15.34 -10.33 12.87
N ARG A 77 14.66 -11.10 12.02
CA ARG A 77 14.48 -10.77 10.59
C ARG A 77 13.44 -9.68 10.36
N LEU A 78 12.37 -9.65 11.16
CA LEU A 78 11.33 -8.62 11.06
C LEU A 78 11.84 -7.23 11.52
N THR A 79 12.72 -7.20 12.51
CA THR A 79 13.27 -5.95 13.06
C THR A 79 14.34 -5.32 12.16
N SER A 80 15.16 -6.14 11.50
CA SER A 80 16.16 -5.64 10.53
C SER A 80 15.53 -5.08 9.25
N SER A 81 14.40 -5.65 8.80
CA SER A 81 13.66 -5.14 7.64
C SER A 81 12.93 -3.82 7.92
N ALA A 82 12.53 -3.56 9.16
CA ALA A 82 11.95 -2.27 9.57
C ALA A 82 12.95 -1.10 9.55
N SER A 83 14.24 -1.40 9.64
CA SER A 83 15.34 -0.41 9.66
C SER A 83 16.07 -0.29 8.32
N ALA A 84 15.61 -1.01 7.29
CA ALA A 84 16.18 -0.93 5.96
C ALA A 84 15.89 0.44 5.30
N ASP A 85 16.90 0.99 4.61
CA ASP A 85 16.77 2.26 3.89
C ASP A 85 15.63 2.15 2.86
N PRO A 86 14.57 2.97 2.98
CA PRO A 86 13.46 2.94 2.05
C PRO A 86 13.87 3.18 0.59
N ALA A 87 15.01 3.82 0.31
CA ALA A 87 15.52 4.07 -1.04
C ALA A 87 16.14 2.83 -1.72
N SER A 88 16.49 1.79 -0.96
CA SER A 88 17.10 0.56 -1.48
C SER A 88 16.11 -0.36 -2.22
N ALA A 89 14.81 -0.14 -2.07
CA ALA A 89 13.78 -0.97 -2.69
C ALA A 89 13.76 -0.76 -4.21
N SER A 90 13.93 -1.84 -4.98
CA SER A 90 13.97 -1.84 -6.46
C SER A 90 12.78 -1.09 -7.09
N LEU A 91 11.59 -1.17 -6.48
CA LEU A 91 10.38 -0.43 -6.90
C LEU A 91 10.52 1.09 -6.88
N LYS A 92 11.39 1.66 -6.04
CA LYS A 92 11.62 3.11 -5.93
C LYS A 92 12.78 3.62 -6.79
N GLN A 93 13.46 2.72 -7.51
CA GLN A 93 14.58 3.07 -8.40
C GLN A 93 14.11 3.48 -9.80
N VAL A 94 12.80 3.50 -10.06
CA VAL A 94 12.27 3.88 -11.37
C VAL A 94 12.46 5.38 -11.61
N LEU A 95 13.18 5.73 -12.67
CA LEU A 95 13.34 7.10 -13.12
C LEU A 95 12.00 7.65 -13.62
N ILE A 96 11.40 8.57 -12.86
CA ILE A 96 10.20 9.27 -13.30
C ILE A 96 10.62 10.28 -14.38
N GLY A 97 10.15 10.08 -15.61
CA GLY A 97 10.43 10.97 -16.75
C GLY A 97 9.84 12.38 -16.58
N ARG A 98 9.80 13.15 -17.66
CA ARG A 98 9.33 14.55 -17.64
C ARG A 98 7.92 14.65 -17.03
N VAL A 99 7.83 15.21 -15.82
CA VAL A 99 6.55 15.42 -15.12
C VAL A 99 5.94 16.73 -15.62
N PRO A 100 4.75 16.70 -16.25
CA PRO A 100 4.06 17.92 -16.65
C PRO A 100 3.67 18.74 -15.41
N ASP A 101 3.64 20.06 -15.55
CA ASP A 101 3.26 20.98 -14.47
C ASP A 101 1.86 20.60 -13.96
N ARG A 102 1.73 20.40 -12.64
CA ARG A 102 0.48 19.94 -12.01
C ARG A 102 -0.40 21.10 -11.54
N GLY A 103 -0.05 22.34 -11.91
CA GLY A 103 -0.72 23.54 -11.43
C GLY A 103 -0.42 23.82 -9.95
N GLY A 104 -1.03 24.87 -9.39
CA GLY A 104 -0.77 25.34 -8.02
C GLY A 104 0.30 26.43 -7.92
N ARG A 105 0.88 26.86 -9.05
CA ARG A 105 1.71 28.06 -9.10
C ARG A 105 0.82 29.30 -8.90
N VAL A 106 0.87 29.88 -7.70
CA VAL A 106 0.18 31.14 -7.34
C VAL A 106 0.47 32.29 -8.31
N ALA A 107 1.59 32.24 -9.04
CA ALA A 107 1.95 33.22 -10.07
C ALA A 107 1.01 33.22 -11.28
N ASN A 108 0.27 32.14 -11.56
CA ASN A 108 -0.62 32.02 -12.72
C ASN A 108 -2.08 32.39 -12.41
N LEU A 109 -2.38 32.84 -11.18
CA LEU A 109 -3.74 33.14 -10.72
C LEU A 109 -4.18 34.60 -10.98
N ARG A 110 -3.33 35.41 -11.63
CA ARG A 110 -3.64 36.79 -12.03
C ARG A 110 -3.31 36.98 -13.50
N ALA A 111 -4.29 36.72 -14.37
CA ALA A 111 -4.36 37.22 -15.74
C ALA A 111 -5.82 37.56 -16.02
#